data_AF-A0A354CX64-F1
#
_entry.id   AF-A0A354CX64-F1
#
_cell.length_a   1.000
_cell.length_b   1.000
_cell.length_c   1.000
_cell.angle_alpha   90.00
_cell.angle_beta   90.00
_cell.angle_gamma   90.00
#
_symmetry.space_group_name_H-M   'P 1'
#
loop_
_entity.id
_entity.type
_entity.pdbx_description
1 polymer ?
#
loop_
_entity_poly.entity_id
_entity_poly.type
_entity_poly.pdbx_seq_one_letter_code
_entity_poly.pdbx_strand_id
1 'polypeptide(L)'
;MTFHRPRPPGTVVDGALVHAMAEYVVNEGHSEHAPAFLQRIGLSVHALIGPDGTIYTGPPPERVCFHAGKSRFLDRENLNDSFLGCEFLVAGAHDYRSFLAAIDDPEHSPYTAAQYDAGGWLYAGWSLRYPGITRARIVGHETVSGKDVRAHDAKRDPGLAWSWGEFWRAYDAWYGILTMTKVGAV
;
A
#
# COMPACT_ATOMS: atom_id res chain seq x y z
N MET A 1 -10.65 -7.78 6.91
CA MET A 1 -9.75 -8.72 6.20
C MET A 1 -9.16 -9.68 7.23
N THR A 2 -9.30 -11.00 7.03
CA THR A 2 -8.84 -12.02 7.99
C THR A 2 -7.72 -12.91 7.46
N PHE A 3 -7.37 -12.81 6.18
CA PHE A 3 -6.29 -13.60 5.58
C PHE A 3 -4.93 -13.08 6.05
N HIS A 4 -4.25 -13.86 6.89
CA HIS A 4 -2.88 -13.57 7.30
C HIS A 4 -2.20 -14.84 7.81
N ARG A 5 -0.87 -14.85 7.89
CA ARG A 5 -0.12 -15.91 8.58
C ARG A 5 0.86 -15.36 9.62
N PRO A 6 1.38 -16.21 10.53
CA PRO A 6 2.52 -15.81 11.36
C PRO A 6 3.70 -15.40 10.48
N ARG A 7 4.42 -14.36 10.92
CA ARG A 7 5.67 -13.96 10.28
C ARG A 7 6.74 -15.02 10.58
N PRO A 8 7.60 -15.39 9.60
CA PRO A 8 8.63 -16.39 9.85
C PRO A 8 9.58 -15.92 10.97
N PRO A 9 10.01 -16.82 11.87
CA PRO A 9 10.90 -16.46 12.97
C PRO A 9 12.15 -15.72 12.49
N GLY A 10 12.54 -14.66 13.21
CA GLY A 10 13.72 -13.84 12.89
C GLY A 10 13.54 -12.85 11.73
N THR A 11 12.37 -12.81 11.08
CA THR A 11 12.13 -11.85 10.01
C THR A 11 11.86 -10.46 10.56
N VAL A 12 12.61 -9.47 10.08
CA VAL A 12 12.44 -8.06 10.44
C VAL A 12 11.48 -7.41 9.45
N VAL A 13 10.55 -6.60 9.95
CA VAL A 13 9.76 -5.69 9.12
C VAL A 13 10.65 -4.51 8.75
N ASP A 14 11.03 -4.43 7.48
CA ASP A 14 12.03 -3.48 6.98
C ASP A 14 11.61 -2.75 5.70
N GLY A 15 10.34 -2.84 5.28
CA GLY A 15 9.84 -2.04 4.18
C GLY A 15 8.33 -1.85 4.20
N ALA A 16 7.83 -1.06 3.27
CA ALA A 16 6.40 -0.91 3.03
C ALA A 16 6.11 -0.69 1.53
N LEU A 17 5.00 -1.22 1.07
CA LEU A 17 4.55 -1.11 -0.32
C LEU A 17 3.35 -0.17 -0.40
N VAL A 18 3.39 0.75 -1.35
CA VAL A 18 2.24 1.52 -1.81
C VAL A 18 1.57 0.72 -2.94
N HIS A 19 0.33 0.31 -2.70
CA HIS A 19 -0.52 -0.35 -3.68
C HIS A 19 -1.67 0.55 -4.08
N ALA A 20 -2.35 0.19 -5.15
CA ALA A 20 -3.62 0.77 -5.51
C ALA A 20 -4.56 -0.29 -6.09
N MET A 21 -5.85 -0.10 -5.81
CA MET A 21 -6.92 -0.88 -6.40
C MET A 21 -8.18 -0.03 -6.52
N ALA A 22 -9.16 -0.50 -7.27
CA ALA A 22 -10.47 0.15 -7.32
C ALA A 22 -11.16 0.09 -5.95
N GLU A 23 -11.84 1.15 -5.54
CA GLU A 23 -12.71 1.15 -4.36
C GLU A 23 -13.81 0.10 -4.51
N TYR A 24 -14.43 0.03 -5.69
CA TYR A 24 -15.33 -1.03 -6.09
C TYR A 24 -14.78 -1.76 -7.32
N VAL A 25 -14.48 -3.05 -7.17
CA VAL A 25 -13.91 -3.88 -8.24
C VAL A 25 -15.05 -4.45 -9.08
N VAL A 26 -15.02 -4.19 -10.38
CA VAL A 26 -15.98 -4.73 -11.35
C VAL A 26 -15.39 -5.95 -12.04
N ASN A 27 -16.06 -7.10 -11.90
CA ASN A 27 -15.73 -8.31 -12.62
C ASN A 27 -17.01 -8.97 -13.16
N GLU A 28 -17.04 -9.26 -14.46
CA GLU A 28 -18.18 -9.93 -15.13
C GLU A 28 -19.55 -9.29 -14.84
N GLY A 29 -19.60 -7.96 -14.69
CA GLY A 29 -20.84 -7.21 -14.39
C GLY A 29 -21.22 -7.15 -12.90
N HIS A 30 -20.42 -7.76 -12.02
CA HIS A 30 -20.57 -7.67 -10.57
C HIS A 30 -19.59 -6.64 -9.99
N SER A 31 -20.11 -5.75 -9.16
CA SER A 31 -19.31 -4.74 -8.43
C SER A 31 -19.20 -5.14 -6.97
N GLU A 32 -17.98 -5.17 -6.43
CA GLU A 32 -17.69 -5.57 -5.06
C GLU A 32 -16.73 -4.59 -4.38
N HIS A 33 -17.06 -4.15 -3.17
CA HIS A 33 -16.21 -3.24 -2.40
C HIS A 33 -14.85 -3.91 -2.07
N ALA A 34 -13.75 -3.15 -2.21
CA ALA A 34 -12.38 -3.65 -2.13
C ALA A 34 -12.05 -4.57 -0.93
N PRO A 35 -12.40 -4.25 0.33
CA PRO A 35 -12.17 -5.15 1.46
C PRO A 35 -12.86 -6.52 1.33
N ALA A 36 -14.06 -6.57 0.75
CA ALA A 36 -14.79 -7.81 0.51
C ALA A 36 -14.17 -8.59 -0.65
N PHE A 37 -13.77 -7.90 -1.71
CA PHE A 37 -13.07 -8.48 -2.85
C PHE A 37 -11.78 -9.18 -2.43
N LEU A 38 -10.89 -8.46 -1.71
CA LEU A 38 -9.62 -9.02 -1.20
C LEU A 38 -9.86 -10.27 -0.35
N GLN A 39 -10.84 -10.20 0.56
CA GLN A 39 -11.24 -11.33 1.38
C GLN A 39 -11.68 -12.53 0.52
N ARG A 40 -12.53 -12.33 -0.49
CA ARG A 40 -13.02 -13.42 -1.34
C ARG A 40 -11.91 -14.11 -2.12
N ILE A 41 -10.91 -13.36 -2.58
CA ILE A 41 -9.79 -13.91 -3.36
C ILE A 41 -8.59 -14.35 -2.50
N GLY A 42 -8.71 -14.31 -1.17
CA GLY A 42 -7.65 -14.76 -0.26
C GLY A 42 -6.45 -13.82 -0.17
N LEU A 43 -6.60 -12.56 -0.55
CA LEU A 43 -5.58 -11.53 -0.41
C LEU A 43 -5.86 -10.62 0.80
N SER A 44 -4.85 -9.88 1.21
CA SER A 44 -4.97 -8.94 2.33
C SER A 44 -3.88 -7.89 2.32
N VAL A 45 -4.18 -6.76 2.94
CA VAL A 45 -3.24 -5.66 3.22
C VAL A 45 -3.34 -5.22 4.67
N HIS A 46 -2.32 -4.50 5.13
CA HIS A 46 -2.27 -3.98 6.50
C HIS A 46 -3.19 -2.77 6.68
N ALA A 47 -3.47 -2.04 5.59
CA ALA A 47 -4.45 -0.96 5.56
C ALA A 47 -5.01 -0.75 4.14
N LEU A 48 -6.22 -0.21 4.05
CA LEU A 48 -6.73 0.44 2.84
C LEU A 48 -7.06 1.89 3.16
N ILE A 49 -6.90 2.80 2.19
CA ILE A 49 -7.23 4.21 2.34
C ILE A 49 -8.27 4.59 1.29
N GLY A 50 -9.47 4.92 1.75
CA GLY A 50 -10.57 5.39 0.92
C GLY A 50 -10.30 6.76 0.29
N PRO A 51 -11.07 7.16 -0.75
CA PRO A 51 -10.88 8.46 -1.41
C PRO A 51 -11.01 9.67 -0.48
N ASP A 52 -11.74 9.53 0.63
CA ASP A 52 -11.93 10.55 1.67
C ASP A 52 -10.83 10.54 2.75
N GLY A 53 -9.83 9.67 2.63
CA GLY A 53 -8.77 9.48 3.63
C GLY A 53 -9.13 8.49 4.74
N THR A 54 -10.30 7.87 4.73
CA THR A 54 -10.68 6.85 5.72
C THR A 54 -9.75 5.66 5.66
N ILE A 55 -9.15 5.29 6.80
CA ILE A 55 -8.25 4.14 6.91
C ILE A 55 -9.03 2.91 7.41
N TYR A 56 -9.07 1.86 6.58
CA TYR A 56 -9.58 0.55 6.93
C TYR A 56 -8.43 -0.33 7.41
N THR A 57 -8.36 -0.59 8.72
CA THR A 57 -7.27 -1.36 9.31
C THR A 57 -7.38 -2.86 9.00
N GLY A 58 -6.28 -3.43 8.52
CA GLY A 58 -6.12 -4.86 8.31
C GLY A 58 -5.48 -5.59 9.48
N PRO A 59 -4.91 -6.79 9.23
CA PRO A 59 -4.09 -7.47 10.21
C PRO A 59 -2.95 -6.57 10.73
N PRO A 60 -2.56 -6.70 12.01
CA PRO A 60 -1.53 -5.84 12.57
C PRO A 60 -0.16 -6.14 11.94
N PRO A 61 0.79 -5.18 11.96
CA PRO A 61 2.09 -5.34 11.27
C PRO A 61 2.96 -6.52 11.76
N GLU A 62 2.64 -7.12 12.92
CA GLU A 62 3.25 -8.38 13.39
C GLU A 62 2.87 -9.61 12.54
N ARG A 63 1.80 -9.52 11.74
CA ARG A 63 1.29 -10.60 10.89
C ARG A 63 1.70 -10.37 9.44
N VAL A 64 1.81 -11.46 8.68
CA VAL A 64 2.04 -11.40 7.24
C VAL A 64 0.70 -11.32 6.53
N CYS A 65 0.50 -10.24 5.77
CA CYS A 65 -0.56 -10.11 4.79
C CYS A 65 -0.12 -10.65 3.41
N PHE A 66 -1.07 -10.91 2.52
CA PHE A 66 -0.81 -11.46 1.18
C PHE A 66 -1.11 -10.42 0.11
N HIS A 67 -0.11 -9.58 -0.21
CA HIS A 67 -0.28 -8.42 -1.10
C HIS A 67 0.79 -8.33 -2.20
N ALA A 68 2.06 -8.45 -1.84
CA ALA A 68 3.19 -8.33 -2.76
C ALA A 68 3.28 -9.50 -3.75
N GLY A 69 2.95 -10.72 -3.30
CA GLY A 69 3.11 -11.96 -4.06
C GLY A 69 4.57 -12.20 -4.48
N LYS A 70 4.80 -12.81 -5.65
CA LYS A 70 6.15 -12.93 -6.27
C LYS A 70 6.77 -11.55 -6.47
N SER A 71 7.75 -11.20 -5.64
CA SER A 71 8.29 -9.85 -5.51
C SER A 71 9.77 -9.93 -5.11
N ARG A 72 10.56 -8.92 -5.50
CA ARG A 72 11.98 -8.77 -5.16
C ARG A 72 12.34 -7.30 -4.97
N PHE A 73 13.10 -7.00 -3.94
CA PHE A 73 13.66 -5.67 -3.71
C PHE A 73 15.01 -5.78 -3.00
N LEU A 74 16.06 -5.26 -3.62
CA LEU A 74 17.44 -5.45 -3.17
C LEU A 74 17.76 -6.95 -3.00
N ASP A 75 18.23 -7.35 -1.82
CA ASP A 75 18.56 -8.72 -1.42
C ASP A 75 17.36 -9.53 -0.89
N ARG A 76 16.15 -8.94 -0.91
CA ARG A 76 14.93 -9.59 -0.41
C ARG A 76 14.08 -10.13 -1.56
N GLU A 77 13.53 -11.31 -1.34
CA GLU A 77 12.46 -11.90 -2.14
C GLU A 77 11.25 -12.22 -1.25
N ASN A 78 10.08 -12.44 -1.85
CA ASN A 78 8.83 -12.73 -1.13
C ASN A 78 8.48 -11.65 -0.09
N LEU A 79 8.33 -10.40 -0.55
CA LEU A 79 8.27 -9.23 0.32
C LEU A 79 7.07 -9.21 1.27
N ASN A 80 6.05 -10.04 1.09
CA ASN A 80 5.01 -10.27 2.11
C ASN A 80 5.61 -10.54 3.51
N ASP A 81 6.77 -11.21 3.57
CA ASP A 81 7.42 -11.57 4.83
C ASP A 81 8.12 -10.42 5.56
N SER A 82 8.48 -9.33 4.88
CA SER A 82 9.23 -8.22 5.51
C SER A 82 8.69 -6.82 5.20
N PHE A 83 7.74 -6.70 4.28
CA PHE A 83 7.12 -5.43 3.90
C PHE A 83 5.68 -5.35 4.43
N LEU A 84 5.30 -4.16 4.87
CA LEU A 84 3.90 -3.80 5.08
C LEU A 84 3.27 -3.40 3.74
N GLY A 85 1.95 -3.33 3.67
CA GLY A 85 1.23 -3.06 2.43
C GLY A 85 -0.01 -2.24 2.70
N CYS A 86 -0.20 -1.17 1.93
CA CYS A 86 -1.40 -0.34 1.96
C CYS A 86 -2.00 -0.21 0.57
N GLU A 87 -3.31 -0.42 0.44
CA GLU A 87 -4.05 -0.11 -0.78
C GLU A 87 -4.58 1.32 -0.74
N PHE A 88 -4.30 2.10 -1.78
CA PHE A 88 -4.97 3.38 -2.03
C PHE A 88 -6.13 3.16 -3.00
N LEU A 89 -7.36 3.41 -2.53
CA LEU A 89 -8.57 3.10 -3.29
C LEU A 89 -8.87 4.19 -4.32
N VAL A 90 -8.94 3.80 -5.59
CA VAL A 90 -9.39 4.66 -6.69
C VAL A 90 -10.91 4.75 -6.66
N ALA A 91 -11.44 5.96 -6.51
CA ALA A 91 -12.86 6.21 -6.27
C ALA A 91 -13.77 5.62 -7.35
N GLY A 92 -14.85 4.97 -6.91
CA GLY A 92 -15.87 4.42 -7.81
C GLY A 92 -15.59 3.00 -8.29
N ALA A 93 -16.33 2.60 -9.33
CA ALA A 93 -16.36 1.23 -9.84
C ALA A 93 -15.49 1.07 -11.08
N HIS A 94 -14.46 0.23 -10.99
CA HIS A 94 -13.53 -0.01 -12.09
C HIS A 94 -13.37 -1.50 -12.38
N ASP A 95 -13.38 -1.84 -13.67
CA ASP A 95 -12.79 -3.08 -14.13
C ASP A 95 -11.26 -2.91 -14.21
N TYR A 96 -10.54 -3.97 -14.54
CA TYR A 96 -9.08 -3.90 -14.62
C TYR A 96 -8.58 -2.87 -15.65
N ARG A 97 -9.29 -2.70 -16.77
CA ARG A 97 -8.89 -1.79 -17.85
C ARG A 97 -9.09 -0.34 -17.44
N SER A 98 -10.27 0.00 -16.89
CA SER A 98 -10.57 1.37 -16.45
C SER A 98 -9.77 1.74 -15.19
N PHE A 99 -9.45 0.77 -14.33
CA PHE A 99 -8.54 0.99 -13.21
C PHE A 99 -7.14 1.36 -13.68
N LEU A 100 -6.56 0.56 -14.59
CA LEU A 100 -5.23 0.85 -15.15
C LEU A 100 -5.19 2.22 -15.82
N ALA A 101 -6.20 2.54 -16.64
CA ALA A 101 -6.28 3.84 -17.28
C ALA A 101 -6.27 5.00 -16.27
N ALA A 102 -6.96 4.86 -15.13
CA ALA A 102 -6.99 5.88 -14.10
C ALA A 102 -5.62 6.07 -13.41
N ILE A 103 -4.91 5.00 -13.08
CA ILE A 103 -3.62 5.10 -12.39
C ILE A 103 -2.44 5.45 -13.31
N ASP A 104 -2.63 5.35 -14.63
CA ASP A 104 -1.61 5.65 -15.64
C ASP A 104 -1.70 7.07 -16.21
N ASP A 105 -2.70 7.85 -15.82
CA ASP A 105 -2.90 9.23 -16.29
C ASP A 105 -2.29 10.25 -15.32
N PRO A 106 -1.06 10.75 -15.56
CA PRO A 106 -0.42 11.73 -14.69
C PRO A 106 -1.07 13.12 -14.76
N GLU A 107 -1.91 13.40 -15.76
CA GLU A 107 -2.64 14.68 -15.86
C GLU A 107 -3.90 14.68 -14.99
N HIS A 108 -4.46 13.50 -14.71
CA HIS A 108 -5.70 13.34 -13.94
C HIS A 108 -5.51 12.32 -12.81
N SER A 109 -4.75 12.70 -11.78
CA SER A 109 -4.51 11.83 -10.63
C SER A 109 -5.82 11.37 -9.97
N PRO A 110 -6.04 10.05 -9.77
CA PRO A 110 -7.18 9.52 -9.04
C PRO A 110 -7.00 9.61 -7.52
N TYR A 111 -5.82 10.03 -7.05
CA TYR A 111 -5.48 10.08 -5.64
C TYR A 111 -5.79 11.44 -5.04
N THR A 112 -6.46 11.46 -3.90
CA THR A 112 -6.89 12.71 -3.26
C THR A 112 -5.87 13.24 -2.25
N ALA A 113 -5.95 14.53 -1.92
CA ALA A 113 -5.16 15.12 -0.85
C ALA A 113 -5.40 14.42 0.51
N ALA A 114 -6.64 13.98 0.78
CA ALA A 114 -6.98 13.26 2.00
C ALA A 114 -6.30 11.89 2.06
N GLN A 115 -6.19 11.20 0.92
CA GLN A 115 -5.43 9.97 0.81
C GLN A 115 -3.94 10.19 1.08
N TYR A 116 -3.33 11.22 0.49
CA TYR A 116 -1.92 11.52 0.75
C TYR A 116 -1.66 11.88 2.21
N ASP A 117 -2.55 12.64 2.85
CA ASP A 117 -2.43 12.97 4.28
C ASP A 117 -2.51 11.72 5.17
N ALA A 118 -3.55 10.90 4.98
CA ALA A 118 -3.75 9.65 5.71
C ALA A 118 -2.58 8.66 5.48
N GLY A 119 -2.09 8.58 4.24
CA GLY A 119 -0.92 7.79 3.87
C GLY A 119 0.35 8.30 4.54
N GLY A 120 0.56 9.61 4.55
CA GLY A 120 1.68 10.24 5.25
C GLY A 120 1.70 9.88 6.73
N TRP A 121 0.55 10.03 7.41
CA TRP A 121 0.38 9.64 8.81
C TRP A 121 0.69 8.16 9.04
N LEU A 122 0.11 7.27 8.23
CA LEU A 122 0.25 5.82 8.39
C LEU A 122 1.70 5.36 8.20
N TYR A 123 2.34 5.77 7.10
CA TYR A 123 3.70 5.33 6.78
C TYR A 123 4.75 5.98 7.70
N ALA A 124 4.53 7.21 8.16
CA ALA A 124 5.38 7.82 9.19
C ALA A 124 5.28 7.05 10.52
N GLY A 125 4.06 6.68 10.93
CA GLY A 125 3.83 5.84 12.10
C GLY A 125 4.49 4.47 11.98
N TRP A 126 4.41 3.82 10.82
CA TRP A 126 5.12 2.57 10.54
C TRP A 126 6.64 2.74 10.64
N SER A 127 7.19 3.81 10.10
CA SER A 127 8.64 4.09 10.13
C SER A 127 9.14 4.36 11.56
N LEU A 128 8.34 5.02 12.39
CA LEU A 128 8.68 5.26 13.80
C LEU A 128 8.59 3.99 14.67
N ARG A 129 7.69 3.06 14.32
CA ARG A 129 7.54 1.77 15.01
C ARG A 129 8.54 0.73 14.53
N TYR A 130 8.88 0.74 13.25
CA TYR A 130 9.80 -0.19 12.59
C TYR A 130 10.90 0.61 11.89
N PRO A 131 12.01 0.93 12.57
CA PRO A 131 13.07 1.80 12.02
C PRO A 131 13.74 1.30 10.74
N GLY A 132 13.57 0.02 10.39
CA GLY A 132 14.00 -0.53 9.11
C GLY A 132 13.20 -0.01 7.92
N ILE A 133 11.94 0.41 8.12
CA ILE A 133 11.12 1.07 7.11
C ILE A 133 11.62 2.50 6.97
N THR A 134 12.64 2.67 6.12
CA THR A 134 13.16 3.98 5.74
C THR A 134 12.46 4.49 4.48
N ARG A 135 12.59 5.78 4.16
CA ARG A 135 12.07 6.34 2.90
C ARG A 135 12.50 5.54 1.67
N ALA A 136 13.75 5.05 1.67
CA ALA A 136 14.29 4.25 0.57
C ALA A 136 13.69 2.83 0.45
N ARG A 137 12.96 2.36 1.47
CA ARG A 137 12.30 1.04 1.50
C ARG A 137 10.77 1.16 1.50
N ILE A 138 10.25 2.36 1.22
CA ILE A 138 8.84 2.59 0.87
C ILE A 138 8.79 2.78 -0.64
N VAL A 139 8.20 1.81 -1.34
CA VAL A 139 8.20 1.76 -2.81
C VAL A 139 6.84 1.33 -3.34
N GLY A 140 6.60 1.59 -4.62
CA GLY A 140 5.40 1.11 -5.30
C GLY A 140 5.48 -0.38 -5.62
N HIS A 141 4.35 -1.01 -5.90
CA HIS A 141 4.30 -2.45 -6.22
C HIS A 141 4.95 -2.77 -7.57
N GLU A 142 4.84 -1.88 -8.55
CA GLU A 142 5.51 -1.93 -9.83
C GLU A 142 7.03 -2.00 -9.70
N THR A 143 7.59 -1.38 -8.66
CA THR A 143 9.03 -1.37 -8.39
C THR A 143 9.53 -2.76 -7.97
N VAL A 144 8.72 -3.54 -7.25
CA VAL A 144 9.14 -4.83 -6.66
C VAL A 144 8.61 -6.05 -7.40
N SER A 145 7.63 -5.86 -8.27
CA SER A 145 6.93 -6.90 -9.03
C SER A 145 6.83 -6.55 -10.51
N GLY A 146 7.86 -5.86 -11.04
CA GLY A 146 7.98 -5.45 -12.44
C GLY A 146 8.34 -6.60 -13.38
N LYS A 147 8.63 -6.27 -14.65
CA LYS A 147 8.91 -7.27 -15.71
C LYS A 147 10.13 -8.16 -15.44
N ASP A 148 11.07 -7.69 -14.65
CA ASP A 148 12.26 -8.42 -14.21
C ASP A 148 11.94 -9.51 -13.15
N VAL A 149 10.78 -9.43 -12.51
CA VAL A 149 10.27 -10.42 -11.53
C VAL A 149 9.12 -11.24 -12.12
N ARG A 150 8.23 -10.58 -12.86
CA ARG A 150 6.99 -11.10 -13.45
C ARG A 150 6.95 -10.82 -14.95
N ALA A 151 7.34 -11.80 -15.77
CA ALA A 151 7.45 -11.60 -17.22
C ALA A 151 6.10 -11.31 -17.92
N HIS A 152 4.99 -11.87 -17.42
CA HIS A 152 3.68 -11.80 -18.07
C HIS A 152 2.63 -10.98 -17.29
N ASP A 153 2.79 -10.85 -15.98
CA ASP A 153 1.82 -10.28 -15.04
C ASP A 153 2.45 -9.22 -14.13
N ALA A 154 3.39 -8.44 -14.70
CA ALA A 154 4.04 -7.34 -14.01
C ALA A 154 3.01 -6.37 -13.41
N LYS A 155 3.29 -5.91 -12.19
CA LYS A 155 2.44 -4.95 -11.49
C LYS A 155 2.73 -3.55 -11.97
N ARG A 156 1.71 -2.71 -11.85
CA ARG A 156 1.71 -1.34 -12.38
C ARG A 156 1.25 -0.33 -11.33
N ASP A 157 0.56 -0.77 -10.29
CA ASP A 157 0.15 0.03 -9.15
C ASP A 157 1.36 0.50 -8.31
N PRO A 158 1.36 1.74 -7.79
CA PRO A 158 0.28 2.73 -7.82
C PRO A 158 0.24 3.58 -9.11
N GLY A 159 1.02 3.25 -10.14
CA GLY A 159 0.91 3.86 -11.46
C GLY A 159 1.59 5.23 -11.59
N LEU A 160 1.59 5.74 -12.82
CA LEU A 160 2.23 7.02 -13.17
C LEU A 160 1.53 8.23 -12.54
N ALA A 161 0.25 8.09 -12.20
CA ALA A 161 -0.55 9.12 -11.56
C ALA A 161 -0.19 9.33 -10.07
N TRP A 162 0.57 8.40 -9.46
CA TRP A 162 0.98 8.53 -8.07
C TRP A 162 2.03 9.63 -7.88
N SER A 163 1.67 10.68 -7.13
CA SER A 163 2.58 11.76 -6.74
C SER A 163 3.39 11.39 -5.50
N TRP A 164 4.61 10.86 -5.71
CA TRP A 164 5.58 10.69 -4.63
C TRP A 164 5.88 12.01 -3.90
N GLY A 165 5.88 13.14 -4.62
CA GLY A 165 6.11 14.45 -4.02
C GLY A 165 5.04 14.84 -3.00
N GLU A 166 3.75 14.59 -3.29
CA GLU A 166 2.66 14.83 -2.35
C GLU A 166 2.72 13.88 -1.15
N PHE A 167 2.92 12.59 -1.43
CA PHE A 167 3.09 11.58 -0.40
C PHE A 167 4.23 11.94 0.57
N TRP A 168 5.40 12.33 0.06
CA TRP A 168 6.54 12.68 0.91
C TRP A 168 6.33 13.95 1.72
N ARG A 169 5.65 14.96 1.18
CA ARG A 169 5.29 16.17 1.95
C ARG A 169 4.42 15.81 3.15
N ALA A 170 3.39 14.99 2.95
CA ALA A 170 2.53 14.52 4.03
C ALA A 170 3.29 13.65 5.04
N TYR A 171 4.07 12.68 4.54
CA TYR A 171 4.91 11.81 5.37
C TYR A 171 5.86 12.62 6.26
N ASP A 172 6.61 13.57 5.71
CA ASP A 172 7.61 14.33 6.46
C ASP A 172 6.94 15.23 7.52
N ALA A 173 5.78 15.82 7.20
CA ALA A 173 4.98 16.58 8.15
C ALA A 173 4.53 15.71 9.34
N TRP A 174 3.94 14.55 9.06
CA TRP A 174 3.49 13.62 10.11
C TRP A 174 4.64 13.00 10.89
N TYR A 175 5.75 12.65 10.24
CA TYR A 175 6.93 12.12 10.91
C TYR A 175 7.47 13.12 11.96
N GLY A 176 7.52 14.42 11.61
CA GLY A 176 7.87 15.48 12.55
C GLY A 176 6.91 15.56 13.74
N ILE A 177 5.60 15.64 13.46
CA ILE A 177 4.54 15.72 14.49
C ILE A 177 4.60 14.52 15.45
N LEU A 178 4.59 13.30 14.91
CA LEU A 178 4.57 12.06 15.70
C LEU A 178 5.84 11.89 16.55
N THR A 179 6.99 12.35 16.05
CA THR A 179 8.24 12.35 16.81
C THR A 179 8.15 13.30 18.00
N MET A 180 7.62 14.51 17.82
CA MET A 180 7.46 15.48 18.91
C MET A 180 6.47 15.00 19.99
N THR A 181 5.35 14.40 19.59
CA THR A 181 4.37 13.85 20.54
C THR A 181 4.95 12.74 21.42
N LYS A 182 5.84 11.90 20.85
CA LYS A 182 6.52 10.84 21.60
C LYS A 182 7.49 11.40 22.64
N VAL A 183 8.14 12.52 22.36
CA VAL A 183 9.10 13.18 23.28
C VAL A 183 8.38 13.96 24.39
N GLY A 184 7.16 14.45 24.17
CA GLY A 184 6.37 15.15 25.20
C GLY A 184 5.58 14.26 26.16
N ALA A 185 5.57 12.94 25.93
CA ALA A 185 4.84 11.96 26.75
C ALA A 185 5.73 11.20 27.75
N VAL A 186 6.99 11.63 27.92
CA VAL A 186 7.97 11.11 28.89
C VAL A 186 8.23 12.09 30.02
#